data_AF-A0A3G5FL00-F1
#
_entry.id   AF-A0A3G5FL00-F1
#
_cell.length_a   1.000
_cell.length_b   1.000
_cell.length_c   1.000
_cell.angle_alpha   90.00
_cell.angle_beta   90.00
_cell.angle_gamma   90.00
#
_symmetry.space_group_name_H-M   'P 1'
#
loop_
_entity.id
_entity.type
_entity.pdbx_description
1 polymer ?
#
loop_
_entity_poly.entity_id
_entity_poly.type
_entity_poly.pdbx_seq_one_letter_code
_entity_poly.pdbx_strand_id
1 'polypeptide(L)'
;MTKYTYINGLLNREKEMAIGTEKLNQNNNEHNKTLHNYLKTTEWYKRHETIMSLECEEYKHDILFILRKHLFHLEDKISKLLNKYSSRVSLHFTAKNLIKQFIPELEKIMERTVVFDFRIVNKGKKFNEYLDLLKDNQIEIFYKKYPELSRILSIRLGQILDNLESMLANINNYDEKIKDIFFNKDIQLEIVSIKLSNSDRHNKGKNVYFLTFNDGVELVYKEKDLRVVSRYTQFVNYLIHKYNLDLYYPPGLYEKGFTIERCLSDEEITTRENIPKYFYRFGQLLGLMYILNGKDLHFENVIIKNDYPVPIDLEALIVPLPNKRVETVEQKVLHHIKQSIIQTGLIPDANTIVKDIDTSLFNQNRETQIEIDELQDRNKDSMRIEKRKVTYNVNNHYVKNGGEIFKYTGYLKDILEGLEFFLTIVLNHKSDLKKMIERSFNDLYCRVIPANTQVYNEILIDSLHPK
;
A
#
# COMPACT_ATOMS: atom_id res chain seq x y z
N MET A 1 -42.21 -4.64 -1.80
CA MET A 1 -42.28 -4.06 -3.16
C MET A 1 -42.02 -2.56 -3.09
N THR A 2 -40.90 -2.16 -2.46
CA THR A 2 -40.62 -0.74 -2.09
C THR A 2 -39.10 -0.45 -2.00
N LYS A 3 -38.29 -1.17 -2.80
CA LYS A 3 -36.83 -1.00 -2.85
C LYS A 3 -36.28 -0.65 -4.25
N TYR A 4 -37.14 -0.49 -5.25
CA TYR A 4 -36.75 -0.22 -6.64
C TYR A 4 -37.02 1.22 -7.11
N THR A 5 -37.68 2.05 -6.32
CA THR A 5 -38.06 3.42 -6.73
C THR A 5 -36.94 4.46 -6.56
N TYR A 6 -35.88 4.14 -5.80
CA TYR A 6 -34.75 5.05 -5.56
C TYR A 6 -33.65 4.98 -6.63
N ILE A 7 -33.65 3.93 -7.47
CA ILE A 7 -32.65 3.76 -8.55
C ILE A 7 -33.08 4.52 -9.82
N ASN A 8 -34.40 4.63 -10.08
CA ASN A 8 -34.90 5.40 -11.23
C ASN A 8 -34.72 6.93 -11.07
N GLY A 9 -34.52 7.43 -9.84
CA GLY A 9 -34.16 8.83 -9.60
C GLY A 9 -32.71 9.19 -9.95
N LEU A 10 -31.82 8.19 -10.01
CA LEU A 10 -30.42 8.35 -10.41
C LEU A 10 -30.23 8.18 -11.92
N LEU A 11 -31.00 7.29 -12.57
CA LEU A 11 -31.00 7.11 -14.02
C LEU A 11 -31.46 8.36 -14.80
N ASN A 12 -32.30 9.21 -14.21
CA ASN A 12 -32.67 10.50 -14.82
C ASN A 12 -31.61 11.60 -14.64
N ARG A 13 -30.59 11.40 -13.79
CA ARG A 13 -29.44 12.32 -13.65
C ARG A 13 -28.23 11.93 -14.51
N GLU A 14 -28.24 10.74 -15.11
CA GLU A 14 -27.20 10.32 -16.06
C GLU A 14 -27.17 11.17 -17.35
N LYS A 15 -28.28 11.86 -17.67
CA LYS A 15 -28.31 12.81 -18.80
C LYS A 15 -27.61 14.15 -18.51
N GLU A 16 -27.25 14.44 -17.26
CA GLU A 16 -26.57 15.69 -16.90
C GLU A 16 -25.06 15.50 -16.60
N MET A 17 -24.59 14.26 -16.37
CA MET A 17 -23.20 14.00 -15.95
C MET A 17 -22.23 13.60 -17.08
N ALA A 18 -22.65 13.65 -18.34
CA ALA A 18 -21.79 13.38 -19.50
C ALA A 18 -21.55 14.65 -20.35
N ILE A 19 -21.21 15.75 -19.69
CA ILE A 19 -20.75 16.96 -20.39
C ILE A 19 -19.22 16.94 -20.39
N GLY A 20 -18.63 16.37 -21.43
CA GLY A 20 -17.23 16.61 -21.76
C GLY A 20 -16.95 18.12 -21.81
N THR A 21 -15.73 18.55 -21.51
CA THR A 21 -15.38 19.97 -21.44
C THR A 21 -15.67 20.74 -22.74
N GLU A 22 -15.69 20.06 -23.89
CA GLU A 22 -16.13 20.65 -25.17
C GLU A 22 -17.61 21.01 -25.23
N LYS A 23 -18.51 20.19 -24.66
CA LYS A 23 -19.96 20.51 -24.62
C LYS A 23 -20.28 21.64 -23.65
N LEU A 24 -19.43 21.88 -22.65
CA LEU A 24 -19.54 23.06 -21.77
C LEU A 24 -19.26 24.37 -22.53
N ASN A 25 -18.36 24.33 -23.52
CA ASN A 25 -18.04 25.51 -24.34
C ASN A 25 -19.06 25.80 -25.45
N GLN A 26 -19.77 24.77 -25.95
CA GLN A 26 -20.64 24.91 -27.13
C GLN A 26 -22.08 25.31 -26.81
N ASN A 27 -22.58 25.03 -25.59
CA ASN A 27 -23.93 25.42 -25.19
C ASN A 27 -23.89 26.68 -24.33
N ASN A 28 -24.46 27.77 -24.86
CA ASN A 28 -24.56 29.12 -24.31
C ASN A 28 -25.45 29.21 -23.03
N ASN A 29 -25.54 28.15 -22.24
CA ASN A 29 -26.28 28.10 -20.98
C ASN A 29 -25.40 28.61 -19.84
N GLU A 30 -25.88 29.59 -19.07
CA GLU A 30 -25.14 30.17 -17.92
C GLU A 30 -24.62 29.11 -16.93
N HIS A 31 -25.33 28.00 -16.79
CA HIS A 31 -24.91 26.90 -15.91
C HIS A 31 -23.58 26.26 -16.34
N ASN A 32 -23.36 26.09 -17.65
CA ASN A 32 -22.13 25.52 -18.19
C ASN A 32 -20.94 26.47 -18.04
N LYS A 33 -21.18 27.79 -18.20
CA LYS A 33 -20.17 28.83 -17.95
C LYS A 33 -19.76 28.86 -16.47
N THR A 34 -20.72 28.77 -15.57
CA THR A 34 -20.48 28.70 -14.12
C THR A 34 -19.66 27.46 -13.75
N LEU A 35 -20.02 26.29 -14.26
CA LEU A 35 -19.28 25.06 -14.01
C LEU A 35 -17.84 25.12 -14.56
N HIS A 36 -17.66 25.62 -15.79
CA HIS A 36 -16.34 25.77 -16.38
C HIS A 36 -15.46 26.77 -15.62
N ASN A 37 -16.04 27.88 -15.15
CA ASN A 37 -15.33 28.84 -14.29
C ASN A 37 -14.92 28.20 -12.96
N TYR A 38 -15.80 27.39 -12.35
CA TYR A 38 -15.44 26.62 -11.16
C TYR A 38 -14.29 25.66 -11.44
N LEU A 39 -14.33 24.89 -12.54
CA LEU A 39 -13.26 23.96 -12.92
C LEU A 39 -11.90 24.68 -12.99
N LYS A 40 -11.83 25.86 -13.60
CA LYS A 40 -10.61 26.70 -13.67
C LYS A 40 -10.01 27.07 -12.30
N THR A 41 -10.82 27.11 -11.25
CA THR A 41 -10.33 27.37 -9.88
C THR A 41 -9.69 26.15 -9.24
N THR A 42 -9.98 24.93 -9.70
CA THR A 42 -9.49 23.69 -9.10
C THR A 42 -8.03 23.42 -9.47
N GLU A 43 -7.25 22.90 -8.51
CA GLU A 43 -5.83 22.60 -8.71
C GLU A 43 -5.57 21.53 -9.77
N TRP A 44 -6.44 20.53 -9.87
CA TRP A 44 -6.28 19.48 -10.88
C TRP A 44 -6.47 20.03 -12.29
N TYR A 45 -7.42 20.96 -12.50
CA TYR A 45 -7.68 21.52 -13.83
C TYR A 45 -6.55 22.45 -14.25
N LYS A 46 -6.06 23.32 -13.35
CA LYS A 46 -4.88 24.16 -13.61
C LYS A 46 -3.66 23.34 -14.00
N ARG A 47 -3.40 22.23 -13.27
CA ARG A 47 -2.31 21.30 -13.61
C ARG A 47 -2.54 20.62 -14.95
N HIS A 48 -3.76 20.19 -15.25
CA HIS A 48 -4.10 19.60 -16.53
C HIS A 48 -3.84 20.56 -17.69
N GLU A 49 -4.33 21.80 -17.61
CA GLU A 49 -4.08 22.85 -18.63
C GLU A 49 -2.58 23.11 -18.80
N THR A 50 -1.84 23.21 -17.68
CA THR A 50 -0.37 23.36 -17.71
C THR A 50 0.29 22.21 -18.43
N ILE A 51 -0.15 20.96 -18.21
CA ILE A 51 0.39 19.78 -18.89
C ILE A 51 0.05 19.81 -20.37
N MET A 52 -1.20 20.15 -20.73
CA MET A 52 -1.63 20.18 -22.13
C MET A 52 -0.93 21.29 -22.92
N SER A 53 -0.52 22.39 -22.29
CA SER A 53 0.27 23.45 -22.93
C SER A 53 1.75 23.10 -23.15
N LEU A 54 2.25 21.96 -22.65
CA LEU A 54 3.65 21.57 -22.84
C LEU A 54 3.89 21.11 -24.29
N GLU A 55 4.98 21.60 -24.87
CA GLU A 55 5.56 21.09 -26.11
C GLU A 55 6.46 19.89 -25.80
N CYS A 56 6.19 18.74 -26.42
CA CYS A 56 6.94 17.50 -26.21
C CYS A 56 6.86 16.64 -27.47
N GLU A 57 7.98 16.54 -28.19
CA GLU A 57 8.08 15.85 -29.49
C GLU A 57 8.62 14.42 -29.38
N GLU A 58 9.45 14.12 -28.37
CA GLU A 58 10.14 12.83 -28.26
C GLU A 58 9.52 11.92 -27.19
N TYR A 59 8.69 10.98 -27.64
CA TYR A 59 8.36 9.79 -26.85
C TYR A 59 8.29 8.57 -27.77
N LYS A 60 8.60 7.39 -27.21
CA LYS A 60 8.47 6.13 -27.95
C LYS A 60 7.03 5.97 -28.45
N HIS A 61 6.86 5.53 -29.70
CA HIS A 61 5.56 5.29 -30.32
C HIS A 61 4.94 4.00 -29.79
N ASP A 62 4.56 4.04 -28.51
CA ASP A 62 3.88 2.98 -27.78
C ASP A 62 2.75 3.58 -26.92
N ILE A 63 2.03 2.76 -26.15
CA ILE A 63 0.90 3.22 -25.33
C ILE A 63 1.24 4.39 -24.40
N LEU A 64 2.50 4.54 -23.97
CA LEU A 64 2.94 5.64 -23.12
C LEU A 64 3.02 6.98 -23.87
N PHE A 65 2.97 6.98 -25.20
CA PHE A 65 2.86 8.20 -26.01
C PHE A 65 1.68 9.08 -25.57
N ILE A 66 0.60 8.46 -25.08
CA ILE A 66 -0.60 9.15 -24.61
C ILE A 66 -0.33 9.87 -23.27
N LEU A 67 0.62 9.37 -22.48
CA LEU A 67 1.12 9.98 -21.23
C LEU A 67 2.31 10.93 -21.45
N ARG A 68 2.85 11.11 -22.65
CA ARG A 68 4.12 11.83 -22.90
C ARG A 68 4.22 13.20 -22.19
N LYS A 69 3.19 14.04 -22.28
CA LYS A 69 3.16 15.37 -21.63
C LYS A 69 3.11 15.24 -20.10
N HIS A 70 2.42 14.23 -19.57
CA HIS A 70 2.36 13.94 -18.13
C HIS A 70 3.72 13.49 -17.59
N LEU A 71 4.41 12.61 -18.32
CA LEU A 71 5.72 12.10 -17.96
C LEU A 71 6.80 13.20 -18.06
N PHE A 72 6.74 14.05 -19.08
CA PHE A 72 7.60 15.23 -19.20
C PHE A 72 7.38 16.22 -18.04
N HIS A 73 6.13 16.48 -17.67
CA HIS A 73 5.82 17.30 -16.50
C HIS A 73 6.39 16.73 -15.19
N LEU A 74 6.26 15.41 -14.96
CA LEU A 74 6.88 14.76 -13.81
C LEU A 74 8.39 14.88 -13.83
N GLU A 75 9.02 14.73 -15.00
CA GLU A 75 10.47 14.83 -15.15
C GLU A 75 10.99 16.21 -14.77
N ASP A 76 10.37 17.27 -15.28
CA ASP A 76 10.72 18.64 -14.92
C ASP A 76 10.55 18.89 -13.41
N LYS A 77 9.40 18.51 -12.84
CA LYS A 77 9.09 18.77 -11.43
C LYS A 77 9.96 17.96 -10.47
N ILE A 78 10.17 16.67 -10.75
CA ILE A 78 11.04 15.82 -9.94
C ILE A 78 12.49 16.30 -10.05
N SER A 79 12.97 16.70 -11.24
CA SER A 79 14.34 17.23 -11.37
C SER A 79 14.56 18.48 -10.52
N LYS A 80 13.59 19.42 -10.53
CA LYS A 80 13.61 20.61 -9.67
C LYS A 80 13.61 20.24 -8.19
N LEU A 81 12.82 19.24 -7.81
CA LEU A 81 12.74 18.76 -6.44
C LEU A 81 14.06 18.11 -5.98
N LEU A 82 14.67 17.27 -6.80
CA LEU A 82 15.97 16.67 -6.52
C LEU A 82 17.06 17.73 -6.39
N ASN A 83 17.06 18.75 -7.25
CA ASN A 83 17.99 19.88 -7.14
C ASN A 83 17.80 20.68 -5.84
N LYS A 84 16.56 20.90 -5.40
CA LYS A 84 16.23 21.56 -4.13
C LYS A 84 16.80 20.81 -2.92
N TYR A 85 16.89 19.48 -2.97
CA TYR A 85 17.43 18.62 -1.92
C TYR A 85 18.75 17.95 -2.31
N SER A 86 19.56 18.62 -3.14
CA SER A 86 20.82 18.07 -3.70
C SER A 86 21.88 17.71 -2.65
N SER A 87 21.79 18.28 -1.44
CA SER A 87 22.65 17.89 -0.31
C SER A 87 22.30 16.54 0.31
N ARG A 88 21.13 15.98 -0.03
CA ARG A 88 20.56 14.75 0.55
C ARG A 88 20.39 13.61 -0.44
N VAL A 89 20.48 13.89 -1.74
CA VAL A 89 20.27 12.89 -2.79
C VAL A 89 21.49 12.86 -3.69
N SER A 90 21.88 11.66 -4.10
CA SER A 90 23.04 11.48 -4.95
C SER A 90 22.93 12.18 -6.29
N LEU A 91 24.04 12.77 -6.74
CA LEU A 91 24.15 13.40 -8.05
C LEU A 91 23.91 12.41 -9.21
N HIS A 92 24.09 11.11 -8.98
CA HIS A 92 23.81 10.06 -9.96
C HIS A 92 22.33 9.63 -10.01
N PHE A 93 21.51 10.09 -9.05
CA PHE A 93 20.10 9.76 -8.99
C PHE A 93 19.29 10.69 -9.92
N THR A 94 18.65 10.12 -10.94
CA THR A 94 17.93 10.90 -11.97
C THR A 94 16.42 10.81 -11.82
N ALA A 95 15.71 11.89 -12.19
CA ALA A 95 14.25 11.91 -12.24
C ALA A 95 13.69 10.77 -13.11
N LYS A 96 14.36 10.44 -14.23
CA LYS A 96 13.98 9.34 -15.12
C LYS A 96 13.91 7.99 -14.41
N ASN A 97 14.87 7.69 -13.52
CA ASN A 97 14.88 6.42 -12.78
C ASN A 97 13.70 6.32 -11.81
N LEU A 98 13.31 7.43 -11.21
CA LEU A 98 12.16 7.49 -10.30
C LEU A 98 10.84 7.41 -11.07
N ILE A 99 10.71 8.11 -12.20
CA ILE A 99 9.50 8.10 -13.04
C ILE A 99 9.18 6.71 -13.57
N LYS A 100 10.19 5.92 -13.94
CA LYS A 100 10.00 4.53 -14.38
C LYS A 100 9.20 3.69 -13.38
N GLN A 101 9.30 4.00 -12.09
CA GLN A 101 8.58 3.28 -11.03
C GLN A 101 7.11 3.71 -10.92
N PHE A 102 6.75 4.90 -11.40
CA PHE A 102 5.36 5.40 -11.43
C PHE A 102 4.62 5.04 -12.73
N ILE A 103 5.33 4.71 -13.80
CA ILE A 103 4.73 4.37 -15.11
C ILE A 103 3.66 3.27 -15.00
N PRO A 104 3.90 2.11 -14.34
CA PRO A 104 2.90 1.05 -14.27
C PRO A 104 1.58 1.52 -13.65
N GLU A 105 1.65 2.38 -12.63
CA GLU A 105 0.45 2.98 -12.03
C GLU A 105 -0.29 3.90 -13.00
N LEU A 106 0.43 4.83 -13.63
CA LEU A 106 -0.19 5.81 -14.53
C LEU A 106 -0.79 5.13 -15.75
N GLU A 107 -0.12 4.09 -16.26
CA GLU A 107 -0.64 3.24 -17.33
C GLU A 107 -1.90 2.51 -16.87
N LYS A 108 -1.94 1.95 -15.65
CA LYS A 108 -3.13 1.25 -15.13
C LYS A 108 -4.37 2.16 -15.07
N ILE A 109 -4.20 3.44 -14.74
CA ILE A 109 -5.28 4.44 -14.73
C ILE A 109 -5.84 4.66 -16.15
N MET A 110 -4.98 4.60 -17.17
CA MET A 110 -5.31 4.96 -18.54
C MET A 110 -5.72 3.78 -19.43
N GLU A 111 -5.13 2.59 -19.24
CA GLU A 111 -5.10 1.49 -20.22
C GLU A 111 -6.49 1.12 -20.74
N ARG A 112 -7.50 1.09 -19.87
CA ARG A 112 -8.88 0.74 -20.22
C ARG A 112 -9.50 1.76 -21.17
N THR A 113 -9.27 3.04 -20.89
CA THR A 113 -9.75 4.15 -21.72
C THR A 113 -9.11 4.10 -23.09
N VAL A 114 -7.80 3.83 -23.16
CA VAL A 114 -7.09 3.73 -24.43
C VAL A 114 -7.55 2.52 -25.24
N VAL A 115 -7.69 1.36 -24.61
CA VAL A 115 -8.21 0.16 -25.29
C VAL A 115 -9.62 0.40 -25.83
N PHE A 116 -10.48 1.05 -25.04
CA PHE A 116 -11.84 1.37 -25.44
C PHE A 116 -11.89 2.39 -26.58
N ASP A 117 -11.14 3.49 -26.48
CA ASP A 117 -11.11 4.53 -27.50
C ASP A 117 -10.53 3.99 -28.81
N PHE A 118 -9.41 3.27 -28.75
CA PHE A 118 -8.80 2.60 -29.89
C PHE A 118 -9.81 1.70 -30.62
N ARG A 119 -10.59 0.90 -29.88
CA ARG A 119 -11.60 -0.01 -30.47
C ARG A 119 -12.79 0.71 -31.10
N ILE A 120 -13.15 1.89 -30.59
CA ILE A 120 -14.28 2.66 -31.10
C ILE A 120 -13.87 3.54 -32.28
N VAL A 121 -12.77 4.28 -32.13
CA VAL A 121 -12.28 5.26 -33.11
C VAL A 121 -11.62 4.57 -34.29
N ASN A 122 -11.01 3.39 -34.08
CA ASN A 122 -10.14 2.77 -35.05
C ASN A 122 -10.57 1.34 -35.44
N LYS A 123 -11.83 1.18 -35.88
CA LYS A 123 -12.34 -0.10 -36.40
C LYS A 123 -11.52 -0.58 -37.61
N GLY A 124 -10.49 -1.39 -37.36
CA GLY A 124 -9.70 -2.09 -38.38
C GLY A 124 -8.37 -1.45 -38.79
N LYS A 125 -7.87 -0.41 -38.12
CA LYS A 125 -6.50 0.11 -38.39
C LYS A 125 -5.50 -0.22 -37.29
N LYS A 126 -4.22 -0.06 -37.62
CA LYS A 126 -3.09 -0.41 -36.75
C LYS A 126 -3.01 0.53 -35.53
N PHE A 127 -2.51 0.01 -34.41
CA PHE A 127 -2.35 0.79 -33.18
C PHE A 127 -1.43 2.01 -33.37
N ASN A 128 -0.37 1.86 -34.15
CA ASN A 128 0.52 2.99 -34.47
C ASN A 128 -0.18 4.13 -35.20
N GLU A 129 -1.12 3.82 -36.11
CA GLU A 129 -1.90 4.85 -36.81
C GLU A 129 -2.86 5.57 -35.85
N TYR A 130 -3.37 4.87 -34.83
CA TYR A 130 -4.15 5.49 -33.76
C TYR A 130 -3.30 6.46 -32.93
N LEU A 131 -2.07 6.09 -32.60
CA LEU A 131 -1.16 7.01 -31.89
C LEU A 131 -0.81 8.24 -32.75
N ASP A 132 -0.69 8.09 -34.08
CA ASP A 132 -0.48 9.21 -35.00
C ASP A 132 -1.66 10.20 -34.99
N LEU A 133 -2.89 9.72 -34.82
CA LEU A 133 -4.06 10.58 -34.65
C LEU A 133 -4.02 11.39 -33.34
N LEU A 134 -3.23 10.97 -32.35
CA LEU A 134 -3.08 11.64 -31.05
C LEU A 134 -1.86 12.56 -30.98
N LYS A 135 -1.26 12.89 -32.12
CA LYS A 135 -0.24 13.94 -32.24
C LYS A 135 -0.87 15.33 -32.10
N ASP A 136 -0.02 16.32 -31.81
CA ASP A 136 -0.40 17.73 -31.72
C ASP A 136 -1.60 17.98 -30.79
N ASN A 137 -2.52 18.87 -31.17
CA ASN A 137 -3.68 19.27 -30.37
C ASN A 137 -4.74 18.15 -30.23
N GLN A 138 -4.61 17.02 -30.94
CA GLN A 138 -5.58 15.91 -30.85
C GLN A 138 -5.49 15.17 -29.51
N ILE A 139 -4.32 15.16 -28.87
CA ILE A 139 -4.21 14.59 -27.51
C ILE A 139 -5.07 15.37 -26.51
N GLU A 140 -5.20 16.67 -26.69
CA GLU A 140 -6.04 17.53 -25.84
C GLU A 140 -7.51 17.17 -26.05
N ILE A 141 -7.94 16.96 -27.30
CA ILE A 141 -9.30 16.51 -27.62
C ILE A 141 -9.60 15.15 -26.98
N PHE A 142 -8.66 14.20 -27.00
CA PHE A 142 -8.81 12.92 -26.29
C PHE A 142 -9.07 13.11 -24.79
N TYR A 143 -8.29 13.96 -24.12
CA TYR A 143 -8.47 14.23 -22.69
C TYR A 143 -9.72 15.06 -22.37
N LYS A 144 -10.21 15.89 -23.31
CA LYS A 144 -11.51 16.57 -23.20
C LYS A 144 -12.68 15.60 -23.37
N LYS A 145 -12.52 14.57 -24.21
CA LYS A 145 -13.48 13.47 -24.39
C LYS A 145 -13.59 12.59 -23.15
N TYR A 146 -12.49 12.39 -22.43
CA TYR A 146 -12.41 11.62 -21.19
C TYR A 146 -12.00 12.50 -19.99
N PRO A 147 -12.84 13.44 -19.54
CA PRO A 147 -12.47 14.45 -18.55
C PRO A 147 -12.16 13.84 -17.17
N GLU A 148 -12.78 12.71 -16.83
CA GLU A 148 -12.51 12.01 -15.57
C GLU A 148 -11.12 11.36 -15.55
N LEU A 149 -10.68 10.79 -16.68
CA LEU A 149 -9.29 10.33 -16.84
C LEU A 149 -8.31 11.48 -16.63
N SER A 150 -8.59 12.65 -17.23
CA SER A 150 -7.80 13.88 -17.06
C SER A 150 -7.71 14.32 -15.60
N ARG A 151 -8.85 14.27 -14.89
CA ARG A 151 -8.94 14.59 -13.47
C ARG A 151 -8.13 13.63 -12.61
N ILE A 152 -8.33 12.32 -12.78
CA ILE A 152 -7.66 11.29 -11.98
C ILE A 152 -6.14 11.34 -12.21
N LEU A 153 -5.68 11.40 -13.46
CA LEU A 153 -4.25 11.54 -13.77
C LEU A 153 -3.67 12.81 -13.14
N SER A 154 -4.31 13.96 -13.33
CA SER A 154 -3.83 15.22 -12.76
C SER A 154 -3.75 15.22 -11.23
N ILE A 155 -4.76 14.65 -10.55
CA ILE A 155 -4.72 14.47 -9.10
C ILE A 155 -3.58 13.55 -8.72
N ARG A 156 -3.40 12.43 -9.44
CA ARG A 156 -2.38 11.46 -9.11
C ARG A 156 -0.97 12.02 -9.29
N LEU A 157 -0.72 12.76 -10.37
CA LEU A 157 0.54 13.47 -10.56
C LEU A 157 0.84 14.44 -9.42
N GLY A 158 -0.17 15.20 -8.95
CA GLY A 158 -0.03 16.07 -7.79
C GLY A 158 0.38 15.29 -6.54
N GLN A 159 -0.32 14.20 -6.23
CA GLN A 159 -0.01 13.34 -5.10
C GLN A 159 1.41 12.75 -5.17
N ILE A 160 1.86 12.31 -6.35
CA ILE A 160 3.23 11.80 -6.53
C ILE A 160 4.26 12.86 -6.14
N LEU A 161 4.09 14.09 -6.62
CA LEU A 161 5.00 15.20 -6.33
C LEU A 161 4.95 15.60 -4.85
N ASP A 162 3.75 15.74 -4.28
CA ASP A 162 3.54 16.14 -2.88
C ASP A 162 4.16 15.11 -1.92
N ASN A 163 3.97 13.81 -2.18
CA ASN A 163 4.49 12.73 -1.34
C ASN A 163 6.04 12.64 -1.43
N LEU A 164 6.61 12.80 -2.63
CA LEU A 164 8.06 12.85 -2.81
C LEU A 164 8.69 14.06 -2.10
N GLU A 165 8.07 15.24 -2.24
CA GLU A 165 8.55 16.44 -1.57
C GLU A 165 8.45 16.30 -0.05
N SER A 166 7.33 15.77 0.45
CA SER A 166 7.13 15.53 1.88
C SER A 166 8.17 14.56 2.45
N MET A 167 8.45 13.47 1.73
CA MET A 167 9.50 12.52 2.11
C MET A 167 10.88 13.18 2.18
N LEU A 168 11.31 13.87 1.12
CA LEU A 168 12.63 14.54 1.09
C LEU A 168 12.74 15.63 2.16
N ALA A 169 11.67 16.41 2.36
CA ALA A 169 11.60 17.41 3.42
C ALA A 169 11.74 16.79 4.81
N ASN A 170 11.05 15.68 5.07
CA ASN A 170 11.12 14.99 6.36
C ASN A 170 12.51 14.38 6.60
N ILE A 171 13.12 13.74 5.60
CA ILE A 171 14.50 13.26 5.73
C ILE A 171 15.45 14.41 6.04
N ASN A 172 15.30 15.56 5.36
CA ASN A 172 16.15 16.72 5.60
C ASN A 172 15.95 17.34 7.00
N ASN A 173 14.69 17.46 7.45
CA ASN A 173 14.35 18.13 8.71
C ASN A 173 14.63 17.27 9.95
N TYR A 174 14.67 15.95 9.80
CA TYR A 174 14.89 14.98 10.88
C TYR A 174 16.28 14.32 10.80
N ASP A 175 17.21 14.89 10.03
CA ASP A 175 18.55 14.32 9.77
C ASP A 175 19.28 13.86 11.04
N GLU A 176 19.36 14.72 12.06
CA GLU A 176 20.06 14.40 13.31
C GLU A 176 19.40 13.22 14.05
N LYS A 177 18.07 13.22 14.17
CA LYS A 177 17.33 12.10 14.76
C LYS A 177 17.51 10.81 13.97
N ILE A 178 17.55 10.90 12.63
CA ILE A 178 17.76 9.74 11.76
C ILE A 178 19.17 9.17 11.98
N LYS A 179 20.20 10.02 12.06
CA LYS A 179 21.57 9.63 12.38
C LYS A 179 21.64 8.92 13.72
N ASP A 180 21.12 9.53 14.77
CA ASP A 180 21.15 9.00 16.15
C ASP A 180 20.52 7.61 16.27
N ILE A 181 19.45 7.33 15.49
CA ILE A 181 18.68 6.09 15.59
C ILE A 181 19.28 4.98 14.73
N PHE A 182 19.76 5.30 13.52
CA PHE A 182 20.06 4.28 12.49
C PHE A 182 21.53 4.18 12.09
N PHE A 183 22.36 5.15 12.46
CA PHE A 183 23.72 5.30 11.98
C PHE A 183 24.69 5.42 13.17
N ASN A 184 25.91 4.92 13.00
CA ASN A 184 26.92 4.88 14.06
C ASN A 184 28.01 5.95 13.91
N LYS A 185 27.87 6.91 12.97
CA LYS A 185 28.94 7.83 12.57
C LYS A 185 28.40 9.20 12.14
N ASP A 186 29.23 10.24 12.32
CA ASP A 186 29.07 11.60 11.76
C ASP A 186 29.32 11.61 10.23
N ILE A 187 28.54 10.85 9.47
CA ILE A 187 28.62 10.82 8.00
C ILE A 187 27.56 11.76 7.44
N GLN A 188 27.90 12.47 6.36
CA GLN A 188 26.90 13.15 5.55
C GLN A 188 26.01 12.09 4.88
N LEU A 189 24.76 12.00 5.35
CA LEU A 189 23.77 11.08 4.81
C LEU A 189 23.33 11.52 3.41
N GLU A 190 23.53 10.63 2.45
CA GLU A 190 23.13 10.80 1.06
C GLU A 190 22.30 9.59 0.64
N ILE A 191 21.10 9.85 0.11
CA ILE A 191 20.24 8.85 -0.50
C ILE A 191 20.81 8.51 -1.87
N VAL A 192 21.28 7.28 -2.04
CA VAL A 192 21.82 6.77 -3.31
C VAL A 192 20.77 6.02 -4.13
N SER A 193 19.68 5.58 -3.51
CA SER A 193 18.58 4.88 -4.17
C SER A 193 17.25 5.12 -3.48
N ILE A 194 16.20 5.28 -4.29
CA ILE A 194 14.80 5.32 -3.85
C ILE A 194 14.04 4.27 -4.67
N LYS A 195 13.47 3.28 -3.97
CA LYS A 195 12.58 2.28 -4.57
C LYS A 195 11.18 2.42 -3.99
N LEU A 196 10.16 2.37 -4.83
CA LEU A 196 8.78 2.32 -4.39
C LEU A 196 8.40 0.88 -4.02
N SER A 197 7.63 0.76 -2.95
CA SER A 197 6.93 -0.48 -2.64
C SER A 197 5.82 -0.75 -3.65
N ASN A 198 5.58 -2.03 -3.93
CA ASN A 198 4.41 -2.51 -4.66
C ASN A 198 3.17 -2.63 -3.76
N SER A 199 3.26 -2.23 -2.48
CA SER A 199 2.15 -2.28 -1.52
C SER A 199 0.98 -1.37 -1.93
N ASP A 200 -0.22 -1.73 -1.48
CA ASP A 200 -1.41 -0.92 -1.68
C ASP A 200 -1.25 0.51 -1.15
N ARG A 201 -1.79 1.45 -1.92
CA ARG A 201 -1.70 2.87 -1.59
C ARG A 201 -2.86 3.29 -0.70
N HIS A 202 -2.59 4.17 0.25
CA HIS A 202 -3.60 4.69 1.16
C HIS A 202 -3.54 6.22 1.25
N ASN A 203 -4.63 6.84 1.72
CA ASN A 203 -4.69 8.25 2.13
C ASN A 203 -4.02 9.24 1.15
N LYS A 204 -4.67 9.48 0.00
CA LYS A 204 -4.15 10.32 -1.12
C LYS A 204 -2.91 9.71 -1.81
N GLY A 205 -2.87 8.38 -1.88
CA GLY A 205 -1.91 7.64 -2.69
C GLY A 205 -0.47 7.68 -2.14
N LYS A 206 -0.33 7.82 -0.82
CA LYS A 206 0.93 7.72 -0.09
C LYS A 206 1.57 6.36 -0.36
N ASN A 207 2.86 6.38 -0.69
CA ASN A 207 3.66 5.19 -0.95
C ASN A 207 4.54 4.87 0.25
N VAL A 208 5.00 3.62 0.28
CA VAL A 208 6.15 3.21 1.08
C VAL A 208 7.39 3.34 0.19
N TYR A 209 8.43 4.01 0.68
CA TYR A 209 9.68 4.22 -0.04
C TYR A 209 10.81 3.49 0.68
N PHE A 210 11.53 2.66 -0.06
CA PHE A 210 12.79 2.06 0.39
C PHE A 210 13.93 2.99 -0.02
N LEU A 211 14.69 3.45 0.97
CA LEU A 211 15.80 4.39 0.82
C LEU A 211 17.10 3.67 1.13
N THR A 212 18.01 3.62 0.17
CA THR A 212 19.38 3.14 0.39
C THR A 212 20.29 4.36 0.57
N PHE A 213 21.08 4.37 1.64
CA PHE A 213 22.05 5.42 1.94
C PHE A 213 23.46 5.02 1.51
N ASN A 214 24.34 6.01 1.39
CA ASN A 214 25.73 5.86 0.92
C ASN A 214 26.61 4.91 1.76
N ASP A 215 26.24 4.62 3.01
CA ASP A 215 26.93 3.66 3.88
C ASP A 215 26.35 2.23 3.81
N GLY A 216 25.34 2.02 2.95
CA GLY A 216 24.65 0.74 2.76
C GLY A 216 23.46 0.52 3.70
N VAL A 217 23.15 1.45 4.61
CA VAL A 217 21.93 1.37 5.42
C VAL A 217 20.70 1.52 4.53
N GLU A 218 19.74 0.61 4.71
CA GLU A 218 18.45 0.68 4.05
C GLU A 218 17.35 1.00 5.06
N LEU A 219 16.55 2.03 4.77
CA LEU A 219 15.41 2.47 5.58
C LEU A 219 14.11 2.40 4.79
N VAL A 220 13.01 2.18 5.49
CA VAL A 220 11.65 2.20 4.95
C VAL A 220 10.96 3.47 5.44
N TYR A 221 10.68 4.39 4.53
CA TYR A 221 9.87 5.57 4.81
C TYR A 221 8.40 5.28 4.49
N LYS A 222 7.53 5.49 5.48
CA LYS A 222 6.09 5.34 5.38
C LYS A 222 5.45 6.67 5.74
N GLU A 223 4.62 7.23 4.87
CA GLU A 223 3.92 8.50 5.17
C GLU A 223 2.66 8.29 6.02
N LYS A 224 2.78 7.48 7.07
CA LYS A 224 1.71 7.05 7.98
C LYS A 224 2.08 7.41 9.42
N ASP A 225 1.08 7.70 10.24
CA ASP A 225 1.26 7.85 11.68
C ASP A 225 1.25 6.46 12.33
N LEU A 226 2.44 5.90 12.56
CA LEU A 226 2.63 4.60 13.21
C LEU A 226 3.16 4.75 14.64
N ARG A 227 2.79 5.84 15.34
CA ARG A 227 3.16 6.02 16.75
C ARG A 227 2.66 4.88 17.65
N VAL A 228 1.63 4.14 17.22
CA VAL A 228 1.21 2.88 17.86
C VAL A 228 2.34 1.83 17.92
N VAL A 229 3.19 1.77 16.91
CA VAL A 229 4.35 0.87 16.86
C VAL A 229 5.43 1.33 17.84
N SER A 230 5.65 2.64 17.99
CA SER A 230 6.55 3.16 19.05
C SER A 230 6.08 2.77 20.45
N ARG A 231 4.78 2.79 20.71
CA ARG A 231 4.21 2.35 22.00
C ARG A 231 4.31 0.85 22.17
N TYR A 232 4.14 0.10 21.09
CA TYR A 232 4.42 -1.33 21.06
C TYR A 232 5.88 -1.64 21.43
N THR A 233 6.88 -1.01 20.80
CA THR A 233 8.29 -1.28 21.11
C THR A 233 8.66 -0.91 22.54
N GLN A 234 8.15 0.21 23.06
CA GLN A 234 8.31 0.59 24.47
C GLN A 234 7.69 -0.45 25.42
N PHE A 235 6.51 -0.97 25.07
CA PHE A 235 5.84 -1.99 25.87
C PHE A 235 6.58 -3.34 25.82
N VAL A 236 7.06 -3.76 24.65
CA VAL A 236 7.90 -4.96 24.50
C VAL A 236 9.18 -4.83 25.33
N ASN A 237 9.87 -3.69 25.26
CA ASN A 237 11.07 -3.44 26.05
C ASN A 237 10.81 -3.60 27.56
N TYR A 238 9.70 -3.05 28.04
CA TYR A 238 9.27 -3.22 29.43
C TYR A 238 9.03 -4.69 29.79
N LEU A 239 8.37 -5.45 28.91
CA LEU A 239 8.09 -6.87 29.15
C LEU A 239 9.37 -7.72 29.14
N ILE A 240 10.31 -7.46 28.23
CA ILE A 240 11.62 -8.12 28.17
C ILE A 240 12.35 -7.91 29.50
N HIS A 241 12.49 -6.66 29.96
CA HIS A 241 13.23 -6.37 31.18
C HIS A 241 12.54 -6.83 32.47
N LYS A 242 11.21 -6.76 32.54
CA LYS A 242 10.48 -7.10 33.76
C LYS A 242 10.18 -8.59 33.89
N TYR A 243 9.89 -9.27 32.79
CA TYR A 243 9.40 -10.65 32.79
C TYR A 243 10.28 -11.60 31.98
N ASN A 244 11.44 -11.15 31.52
CA ASN A 244 12.40 -11.95 30.77
C ASN A 244 11.77 -12.60 29.51
N LEU A 245 10.96 -11.83 28.78
CA LEU A 245 10.51 -12.23 27.45
C LEU A 245 11.69 -12.27 26.47
N ASP A 246 11.61 -13.18 25.51
CA ASP A 246 12.63 -13.40 24.48
C ASP A 246 12.10 -12.90 23.13
N LEU A 247 11.93 -11.57 23.03
CA LEU A 247 11.38 -10.92 21.85
C LEU A 247 12.40 -9.92 21.27
N TYR A 248 12.28 -9.66 19.98
CA TYR A 248 13.10 -8.67 19.28
C TYR A 248 12.21 -7.63 18.61
N TYR A 249 12.66 -6.38 18.59
CA TYR A 249 12.04 -5.31 17.82
C TYR A 249 13.13 -4.41 17.21
N PRO A 250 12.97 -4.00 15.94
CA PRO A 250 13.93 -3.12 15.29
C PRO A 250 13.79 -1.66 15.75
N PRO A 251 14.83 -0.83 15.59
CA PRO A 251 14.73 0.61 15.79
C PRO A 251 13.81 1.25 14.75
N GLY A 252 13.15 2.34 15.14
CA GLY A 252 12.27 3.11 14.28
C GLY A 252 12.06 4.54 14.80
N LEU A 253 11.84 5.47 13.88
CA LEU A 253 11.43 6.85 14.15
C LEU A 253 9.95 6.99 13.79
N TYR A 254 9.12 7.29 14.78
CA TYR A 254 7.67 7.33 14.64
C TYR A 254 7.15 8.72 14.98
N GLU A 255 6.89 9.54 13.97
CA GLU A 255 6.46 10.92 14.11
C GLU A 255 5.00 11.08 13.69
N LYS A 256 4.40 12.23 14.01
CA LYS A 256 3.03 12.51 13.57
C LYS A 256 3.01 12.67 12.04
N GLY A 257 2.39 11.71 11.36
CA GLY A 257 2.14 11.75 9.92
C GLY A 257 3.18 11.04 9.04
N PHE A 258 4.32 10.62 9.60
CA PHE A 258 5.29 9.77 8.90
C PHE A 258 6.07 8.87 9.87
N THR A 259 6.68 7.82 9.33
CA THR A 259 7.47 6.84 10.07
C THR A 259 8.67 6.42 9.21
N ILE A 260 9.80 6.18 9.88
CA ILE A 260 11.01 5.62 9.28
C ILE A 260 11.38 4.39 10.09
N GLU A 261 11.51 3.24 9.43
CA GLU A 261 11.90 1.97 10.04
C GLU A 261 13.16 1.45 9.36
N ARG A 262 13.91 0.58 10.04
CA ARG A 262 14.99 -0.17 9.38
C ARG A 262 14.39 -1.08 8.32
N CYS A 263 14.95 -1.10 7.12
CA CYS A 263 14.59 -2.11 6.13
C CYS A 263 15.17 -3.46 6.57
N LEU A 264 14.28 -4.41 6.85
CA LEU A 264 14.65 -5.75 7.27
C LEU A 264 14.47 -6.70 6.09
N SER A 265 15.50 -7.48 5.82
CA SER A 265 15.42 -8.65 4.94
C SER A 265 15.04 -9.87 5.78
N ASP A 266 14.18 -10.71 5.23
CA ASP A 266 13.89 -12.04 5.79
C ASP A 266 15.14 -12.92 5.71
N GLU A 267 15.48 -13.61 6.78
CA GLU A 267 16.69 -14.42 6.92
C GLU A 267 16.36 -15.91 7.08
N GLU A 268 17.33 -16.77 6.82
CA GLU A 268 17.27 -18.15 7.31
C GLU A 268 17.68 -18.17 8.79
N ILE A 269 17.16 -19.15 9.54
CA ILE A 269 17.65 -19.42 10.89
C ILE A 269 19.13 -19.81 10.80
N THR A 270 19.95 -19.24 11.65
CA THR A 270 21.42 -19.36 11.61
C THR A 270 21.88 -20.79 11.86
N THR A 271 21.30 -21.46 12.87
CA THR A 271 21.63 -22.85 13.21
C THR A 271 20.38 -23.68 13.51
N ARG A 272 20.42 -24.97 13.18
CA ARG A 272 19.28 -25.89 13.36
C ARG A 272 18.81 -25.94 14.81
N GLU A 273 19.71 -25.76 15.78
CA GLU A 273 19.41 -25.76 17.21
C GLU A 273 18.57 -24.55 17.66
N ASN A 274 18.54 -23.47 16.87
CA ASN A 274 17.74 -22.29 17.17
C ASN A 274 16.31 -22.39 16.63
N ILE A 275 15.97 -23.41 15.83
CA ILE A 275 14.63 -23.59 15.27
C ILE A 275 13.56 -23.80 16.36
N PRO A 276 13.74 -24.68 17.37
CA PRO A 276 12.79 -24.77 18.48
C PRO A 276 12.61 -23.43 19.21
N LYS A 277 13.71 -22.69 19.43
CA LYS A 277 13.67 -21.37 20.08
C LYS A 277 12.88 -20.35 19.26
N TYR A 278 13.03 -20.34 17.94
CA TYR A 278 12.23 -19.50 17.06
C TYR A 278 10.73 -19.74 17.26
N PHE A 279 10.31 -21.00 17.29
CA PHE A 279 8.90 -21.35 17.49
C PHE A 279 8.41 -21.05 18.92
N TYR A 280 9.26 -21.20 19.93
CA TYR A 280 8.97 -20.72 21.29
C TYR A 280 8.75 -19.21 21.35
N ARG A 281 9.62 -18.42 20.73
CA ARG A 281 9.49 -16.95 20.61
C ARG A 281 8.23 -16.57 19.84
N PHE A 282 7.88 -17.34 18.82
CA PHE A 282 6.64 -17.15 18.06
C PHE A 282 5.41 -17.34 18.95
N GLY A 283 5.42 -18.32 19.85
CA GLY A 283 4.38 -18.49 20.87
C GLY A 283 4.22 -17.27 21.79
N GLN A 284 5.33 -16.68 22.24
CA GLN A 284 5.31 -15.45 23.03
C GLN A 284 4.73 -14.26 22.24
N LEU A 285 5.16 -14.09 20.98
CA LEU A 285 4.65 -13.06 20.06
C LEU A 285 3.14 -13.22 19.86
N LEU A 286 2.67 -14.45 19.66
CA LEU A 286 1.25 -14.76 19.46
C LEU A 286 0.41 -14.34 20.68
N GLY A 287 0.89 -14.62 21.90
CA GLY A 287 0.26 -14.18 23.14
C GLY A 287 0.24 -12.65 23.27
N LEU A 288 1.32 -11.98 22.88
CA LEU A 288 1.41 -10.52 22.89
C LEU A 288 0.41 -9.87 21.93
N MET A 289 0.33 -10.38 20.69
CA MET A 289 -0.62 -9.90 19.69
C MET A 289 -2.07 -10.12 20.14
N TYR A 290 -2.34 -11.23 20.83
CA TYR A 290 -3.64 -11.50 21.41
C TYR A 290 -4.06 -10.44 22.45
N ILE A 291 -3.21 -10.13 23.43
CA ILE A 291 -3.59 -9.17 24.49
C ILE A 291 -3.67 -7.73 23.99
N LEU A 292 -2.93 -7.39 22.94
CA LEU A 292 -2.98 -6.08 22.29
C LEU A 292 -4.09 -5.99 21.23
N ASN A 293 -4.92 -7.02 21.08
CA ASN A 293 -5.96 -7.09 20.06
C ASN A 293 -5.42 -6.76 18.66
N GLY A 294 -4.21 -7.25 18.36
CA GLY A 294 -3.56 -7.13 17.06
C GLY A 294 -4.33 -7.90 16.01
N LYS A 295 -4.44 -7.32 14.80
CA LYS A 295 -5.14 -7.91 13.66
C LYS A 295 -4.31 -7.75 12.40
N ASP A 296 -4.71 -8.44 11.34
CA ASP A 296 -4.08 -8.35 10.01
C ASP A 296 -2.62 -8.80 9.99
N LEU A 297 -2.21 -9.59 10.97
CA LEU A 297 -0.88 -10.22 10.99
C LEU A 297 -0.97 -11.52 10.23
N HIS A 298 -0.97 -11.38 8.91
CA HIS A 298 -0.76 -12.50 8.01
C HIS A 298 0.70 -12.96 8.09
N PHE A 299 0.97 -14.15 7.56
CA PHE A 299 2.30 -14.73 7.66
C PHE A 299 3.37 -13.91 6.94
N GLU A 300 3.01 -13.21 5.85
CA GLU A 300 3.91 -12.29 5.16
C GLU A 300 4.34 -11.09 6.02
N ASN A 301 3.62 -10.83 7.13
CA ASN A 301 3.90 -9.75 8.06
C ASN A 301 4.74 -10.22 9.26
N VAL A 302 5.31 -11.42 9.23
CA VAL A 302 6.30 -11.88 10.22
C VAL A 302 7.53 -12.39 9.49
N ILE A 303 8.65 -11.72 9.69
CA ILE A 303 9.94 -12.11 9.11
C ILE A 303 10.87 -12.71 10.15
N ILE A 304 11.86 -13.44 9.70
CA ILE A 304 12.95 -13.97 10.52
C ILE A 304 14.09 -12.95 10.48
N LYS A 305 14.53 -12.50 11.66
CA LYS A 305 15.70 -11.64 11.78
C LYS A 305 16.47 -12.01 13.04
N ASN A 306 17.78 -12.26 12.92
CA ASN A 306 18.63 -12.69 14.04
C ASN A 306 18.06 -13.93 14.79
N ASP A 307 17.43 -14.87 14.09
CA ASP A 307 16.69 -16.02 14.64
C ASP A 307 15.43 -15.68 15.48
N TYR A 308 14.88 -14.48 15.36
CA TYR A 308 13.62 -14.07 16.00
C TYR A 308 12.48 -13.92 14.99
N PRO A 309 11.23 -14.27 15.37
CA PRO A 309 10.05 -13.85 14.64
C PRO A 309 9.79 -12.37 14.90
N VAL A 310 9.90 -11.55 13.87
CA VAL A 310 9.74 -10.10 13.95
C VAL A 310 8.49 -9.70 13.19
N PRO A 311 7.44 -9.24 13.88
CA PRO A 311 6.27 -8.70 13.20
C PRO A 311 6.64 -7.37 12.51
N ILE A 312 6.23 -7.24 11.27
CA ILE A 312 6.27 -6.00 10.49
C ILE A 312 4.84 -5.52 10.21
N ASP A 313 4.71 -4.27 9.77
CA ASP A 313 3.42 -3.64 9.45
C ASP A 313 2.39 -3.63 10.61
N LEU A 314 2.86 -3.31 11.81
CA LEU A 314 2.08 -3.29 13.06
C LEU A 314 1.11 -2.09 13.20
N GLU A 315 0.33 -1.78 12.16
CA GLU A 315 -0.58 -0.63 12.18
C GLU A 315 -1.98 -0.93 12.75
N ALA A 316 -2.34 -2.21 12.85
CA ALA A 316 -3.63 -2.69 13.37
C ALA A 316 -3.50 -3.29 14.78
N LEU A 317 -3.00 -2.49 15.73
CA LEU A 317 -2.94 -2.81 17.16
C LEU A 317 -4.03 -2.05 17.94
N ILE A 318 -4.48 -2.62 19.07
CA ILE A 318 -5.54 -2.07 19.94
C ILE A 318 -6.83 -1.80 19.14
N VAL A 319 -7.13 -2.64 18.14
CA VAL A 319 -8.27 -2.42 17.25
C VAL A 319 -9.56 -2.49 18.08
N PRO A 320 -10.48 -1.51 17.99
CA PRO A 320 -11.72 -1.59 18.74
C PRO A 320 -12.53 -2.82 18.33
N LEU A 321 -13.18 -3.44 19.32
CA LEU A 321 -14.15 -4.49 19.05
C LEU A 321 -15.40 -3.84 18.43
N PRO A 322 -15.91 -4.37 17.30
CA PRO A 322 -17.11 -3.81 16.68
C PRO A 322 -18.28 -3.96 17.65
N ASN A 323 -18.91 -2.84 18.00
CA ASN A 323 -20.10 -2.79 18.86
C ASN A 323 -21.36 -3.17 18.06
N LYS A 324 -21.36 -4.37 17.45
CA LYS A 324 -22.54 -4.90 16.76
C LYS A 324 -23.44 -5.55 17.79
N ARG A 325 -24.74 -5.24 17.74
CA ARG A 325 -25.75 -6.00 18.48
C ARG A 325 -25.67 -7.45 18.01
N VAL A 326 -25.37 -8.33 18.96
CA VAL A 326 -25.30 -9.77 18.76
C VAL A 326 -26.64 -10.34 19.18
N GLU A 327 -27.50 -10.63 18.21
CA GLU A 327 -28.91 -10.99 18.44
C GLU A 327 -29.11 -12.52 18.44
N THR A 328 -28.31 -13.26 17.66
CA THR A 328 -28.45 -14.73 17.54
C THR A 328 -27.32 -15.51 18.24
N VAL A 329 -27.55 -16.81 18.50
CA VAL A 329 -26.54 -17.70 19.10
C VAL A 329 -25.33 -17.84 18.16
N GLU A 330 -25.56 -17.97 16.86
CA GLU A 330 -24.51 -18.05 15.85
C GLU A 330 -23.63 -16.79 15.86
N GLN A 331 -24.25 -15.61 15.97
CA GLN A 331 -23.51 -14.35 16.07
C GLN A 331 -22.69 -14.28 17.37
N LYS A 332 -23.17 -14.84 18.49
CA LYS A 332 -22.41 -14.92 19.75
C LYS A 332 -21.20 -15.84 19.62
N VAL A 333 -21.37 -17.01 19.01
CA VAL A 333 -20.26 -17.94 18.76
C VAL A 333 -19.21 -17.29 17.86
N LEU A 334 -19.62 -16.67 16.75
CA LEU A 334 -18.71 -15.95 15.87
C LEU A 334 -18.02 -14.78 16.57
N HIS A 335 -18.71 -14.08 17.47
CA HIS A 335 -18.12 -13.02 18.28
C HIS A 335 -17.02 -13.56 19.21
N HIS A 336 -17.27 -14.68 19.90
CA HIS A 336 -16.27 -15.34 20.75
C HIS A 336 -15.06 -15.83 19.96
N ILE A 337 -15.27 -16.44 18.79
CA ILE A 337 -14.18 -16.85 17.90
C ILE A 337 -13.33 -15.64 17.49
N LYS A 338 -13.97 -14.53 17.12
CA LYS A 338 -13.30 -13.27 16.77
C LYS A 338 -12.63 -12.56 17.94
N GLN A 339 -12.87 -12.98 19.18
CA GLN A 339 -12.16 -12.50 20.36
C GLN A 339 -11.08 -13.47 20.83
N SER A 340 -10.92 -14.61 20.15
CA SER A 340 -9.86 -15.56 20.44
C SER A 340 -8.56 -15.16 19.73
N ILE A 341 -7.51 -15.96 19.97
CA ILE A 341 -6.20 -15.81 19.33
C ILE A 341 -6.25 -15.91 17.79
N ILE A 342 -7.34 -16.48 17.23
CA ILE A 342 -7.60 -16.55 15.79
C ILE A 342 -7.61 -15.17 15.14
N GLN A 343 -8.10 -14.13 15.83
CA GLN A 343 -8.23 -12.80 15.25
C GLN A 343 -6.90 -12.14 14.88
N THR A 344 -5.78 -12.65 15.42
CA THR A 344 -4.44 -12.13 15.12
C THR A 344 -4.12 -12.26 13.64
N GLY A 345 -4.65 -13.29 12.96
CA GLY A 345 -4.28 -13.67 11.61
C GLY A 345 -3.09 -14.63 11.54
N LEU A 346 -2.38 -14.83 12.66
CA LEU A 346 -1.19 -15.67 12.74
C LEU A 346 -1.50 -17.17 12.80
N ILE A 347 -2.72 -17.53 13.18
CA ILE A 347 -3.19 -18.92 13.27
C ILE A 347 -4.29 -19.23 12.26
N PRO A 348 -4.44 -20.49 11.82
CA PRO A 348 -5.38 -20.84 10.78
C PRO A 348 -6.79 -20.71 11.33
N ASP A 349 -7.68 -20.07 10.58
CA ASP A 349 -9.12 -20.09 10.86
C ASP A 349 -9.78 -21.20 10.01
N ALA A 350 -10.49 -22.11 10.65
CA ALA A 350 -11.20 -23.18 9.98
C ALA A 350 -12.19 -22.65 8.92
N ASN A 351 -12.74 -21.44 9.09
CA ASN A 351 -13.64 -20.83 8.11
C ASN A 351 -12.91 -20.29 6.86
N THR A 352 -11.64 -19.89 6.97
CA THR A 352 -10.79 -19.51 5.82
C THR A 352 -10.22 -20.74 5.14
N ILE A 353 -9.90 -21.80 5.89
CA ILE A 353 -9.48 -23.11 5.34
C ILE A 353 -10.59 -23.70 4.45
N VAL A 354 -11.86 -23.61 4.87
CA VAL A 354 -13.02 -24.11 4.09
C VAL A 354 -13.29 -23.27 2.84
N LYS A 355 -12.84 -22.01 2.81
CA LYS A 355 -13.01 -21.08 1.66
C LYS A 355 -11.78 -20.98 0.77
N ASP A 356 -10.77 -21.83 0.99
CA ASP A 356 -9.50 -21.86 0.26
C ASP A 356 -8.67 -20.56 0.29
N ILE A 357 -8.89 -19.69 1.28
CA ILE A 357 -8.16 -18.43 1.47
C ILE A 357 -7.57 -18.43 2.88
N ASP A 358 -6.65 -19.36 3.16
CA ASP A 358 -5.91 -19.36 4.44
C ASP A 358 -4.71 -18.40 4.32
N THR A 359 -4.73 -17.27 5.03
CA THR A 359 -3.62 -16.29 5.03
C THR A 359 -2.75 -16.40 6.29
N SER A 360 -2.89 -17.48 7.06
CA SER A 360 -2.13 -17.70 8.29
C SER A 360 -0.72 -18.26 8.02
N LEU A 361 0.14 -18.26 9.05
CA LEU A 361 1.51 -18.85 9.02
C LEU A 361 1.54 -20.33 8.60
N PHE A 362 0.38 -20.95 8.63
CA PHE A 362 0.20 -22.37 8.50
C PHE A 362 -0.31 -22.78 7.11
N ASN A 363 -0.61 -21.82 6.22
CA ASN A 363 -0.88 -22.10 4.81
C ASN A 363 0.42 -22.30 4.02
N GLN A 364 1.07 -23.43 4.22
CA GLN A 364 2.38 -23.74 3.68
C GLN A 364 2.36 -24.47 2.33
N ASN A 365 1.23 -24.48 1.59
CA ASN A 365 1.07 -25.39 0.45
C ASN A 365 0.03 -24.99 -0.62
N ARG A 366 -0.37 -23.72 -0.72
CA ARG A 366 -1.42 -23.34 -1.68
C ARG A 366 -0.96 -22.25 -2.64
N GLU A 367 -0.69 -22.67 -3.87
CA GLU A 367 -0.82 -21.79 -5.04
C GLU A 367 -2.27 -21.31 -5.09
N THR A 368 -2.49 -20.04 -4.73
CA THR A 368 -3.83 -19.46 -4.84
C THR A 368 -3.95 -18.88 -6.23
N GLN A 369 -4.90 -19.39 -7.02
CA GLN A 369 -5.23 -18.77 -8.30
C GLN A 369 -6.20 -17.64 -8.06
N ILE A 370 -5.79 -16.41 -8.40
CA ILE A 370 -6.68 -15.25 -8.43
C ILE A 370 -6.93 -14.84 -9.87
N GLU A 371 -8.15 -14.40 -10.18
CA GLU A 371 -8.46 -13.80 -11.47
C GLU A 371 -8.21 -12.29 -11.41
N ILE A 372 -7.38 -11.79 -12.32
CA ILE A 372 -7.09 -10.36 -12.46
C ILE A 372 -7.40 -9.90 -13.88
N ASP A 373 -7.82 -8.64 -14.02
CA ASP A 373 -7.93 -8.00 -15.32
C ASP A 373 -6.57 -7.43 -15.75
N GLU A 374 -6.04 -7.95 -16.85
CA GLU A 374 -4.71 -7.61 -17.37
C GLU A 374 -4.78 -7.11 -18.83
N LEU A 375 -3.91 -6.16 -19.16
CA LEU A 375 -3.69 -5.69 -20.53
C LEU A 375 -2.91 -6.73 -21.33
N GLN A 376 -3.56 -7.34 -22.32
CA GLN A 376 -2.95 -8.29 -23.25
C GLN A 376 -2.58 -7.61 -24.57
N ASP A 377 -1.55 -8.16 -25.22
CA ASP A 377 -1.06 -7.68 -26.51
C ASP A 377 -0.73 -6.18 -26.53
N ARG A 378 -0.09 -5.72 -25.44
CA ARG A 378 0.37 -4.34 -25.27
C ARG A 378 1.07 -3.82 -26.54
N ASN A 379 0.65 -2.65 -27.01
CA ASN A 379 1.13 -1.98 -28.22
C ASN A 379 0.85 -2.68 -29.56
N LYS A 380 0.01 -3.71 -29.60
CA LYS A 380 -0.38 -4.39 -30.84
C LYS A 380 -1.82 -4.08 -31.22
N ASP A 381 -2.17 -4.41 -32.45
CA ASP A 381 -3.53 -4.24 -32.98
C ASP A 381 -4.57 -5.10 -32.24
N SER A 382 -4.15 -6.22 -31.63
CA SER A 382 -4.99 -7.14 -30.84
C SER A 382 -5.14 -6.76 -29.37
N MET A 383 -4.71 -5.55 -28.98
CA MET A 383 -4.70 -5.07 -27.60
C MET A 383 -6.09 -5.16 -26.94
N ARG A 384 -6.13 -5.70 -25.72
CA ARG A 384 -7.37 -5.98 -25.00
C ARG A 384 -7.18 -6.07 -23.49
N ILE A 385 -8.25 -5.83 -22.75
CA ILE A 385 -8.33 -6.19 -21.33
C ILE A 385 -8.95 -7.59 -21.26
N GLU A 386 -8.30 -8.52 -20.56
CA GLU A 386 -8.74 -9.90 -20.42
C GLU A 386 -8.53 -10.38 -18.98
N LYS A 387 -9.47 -11.19 -18.48
CA LYS A 387 -9.34 -11.86 -17.19
C LYS A 387 -8.36 -13.01 -17.30
N ARG A 388 -7.33 -12.99 -16.46
CA ARG A 388 -6.34 -14.07 -16.35
C ARG A 388 -6.27 -14.61 -14.96
N LYS A 389 -6.14 -15.93 -14.86
CA LYS A 389 -5.76 -16.61 -13.61
C LYS A 389 -4.25 -16.48 -13.43
N VAL A 390 -3.84 -15.81 -12.36
CA VAL A 390 -2.45 -15.75 -11.93
C VAL A 390 -2.28 -16.55 -10.65
N THR A 391 -1.20 -17.31 -10.59
CA THR A 391 -0.80 -18.04 -9.38
C THR A 391 -0.08 -17.09 -8.44
N TYR A 392 -0.69 -16.86 -7.27
CA TYR A 392 -0.04 -16.16 -6.16
C TYR A 392 0.76 -17.18 -5.33
N ASN A 393 2.07 -16.96 -5.24
CA ASN A 393 2.98 -17.87 -4.55
C ASN A 393 3.34 -17.33 -3.15
N VAL A 394 2.97 -18.10 -2.14
CA VAL A 394 3.08 -17.80 -0.70
C VAL A 394 4.46 -18.22 -0.14
N ASN A 395 5.32 -18.85 -0.95
CA ASN A 395 6.51 -19.59 -0.52
C ASN A 395 7.68 -18.79 0.09
N ASN A 396 7.57 -17.47 0.27
CA ASN A 396 8.73 -16.65 0.64
C ASN A 396 9.06 -16.59 2.14
N HIS A 397 8.17 -17.03 3.04
CA HIS A 397 8.32 -16.83 4.49
C HIS A 397 8.41 -18.14 5.29
N TYR A 398 9.02 -19.18 4.71
CA TYR A 398 9.28 -20.42 5.45
C TYR A 398 10.45 -20.25 6.42
N VAL A 399 10.34 -20.91 7.58
CA VAL A 399 11.49 -21.14 8.46
C VAL A 399 12.45 -22.09 7.75
N LYS A 400 13.61 -21.57 7.39
CA LYS A 400 14.66 -22.30 6.66
C LYS A 400 15.95 -22.33 7.44
N ASN A 401 16.74 -23.38 7.24
CA ASN A 401 18.15 -23.43 7.61
C ASN A 401 18.88 -24.30 6.56
N GLY A 402 19.84 -23.73 5.83
CA GLY A 402 20.60 -24.45 4.81
C GLY A 402 19.72 -24.96 3.66
N GLY A 403 18.65 -24.24 3.33
CA GLY A 403 17.66 -24.62 2.32
C GLY A 403 16.65 -25.69 2.73
N GLU A 404 16.78 -26.33 3.90
CA GLU A 404 15.75 -27.22 4.46
C GLU A 404 14.61 -26.38 5.06
N ILE A 405 13.36 -26.74 4.75
CA ILE A 405 12.16 -26.07 5.27
C ILE A 405 11.66 -26.79 6.53
N PHE A 406 11.47 -26.03 7.61
CA PHE A 406 11.00 -26.54 8.90
C PHE A 406 9.55 -26.13 9.15
N LYS A 407 8.68 -27.14 9.19
CA LYS A 407 7.24 -26.94 9.38
C LYS A 407 6.90 -26.83 10.86
N TYR A 408 6.03 -25.88 11.19
CA TYR A 408 5.53 -25.64 12.55
C TYR A 408 4.93 -26.88 13.21
N THR A 409 4.38 -27.82 12.43
CA THR A 409 3.78 -29.06 12.94
C THR A 409 4.77 -29.90 13.74
N GLY A 410 6.07 -29.81 13.41
CA GLY A 410 7.14 -30.46 14.18
C GLY A 410 7.52 -29.75 15.47
N TYR A 411 7.03 -28.51 15.68
CA TYR A 411 7.41 -27.61 16.77
C TYR A 411 6.19 -27.04 17.51
N LEU A 412 5.03 -27.69 17.40
CA LEU A 412 3.79 -27.27 18.09
C LEU A 412 3.98 -27.17 19.60
N LYS A 413 4.76 -28.09 20.17
CA LYS A 413 5.09 -28.06 21.60
C LYS A 413 5.80 -26.77 21.98
N ASP A 414 6.82 -26.36 21.22
CA ASP A 414 7.58 -25.14 21.47
C ASP A 414 6.70 -23.89 21.39
N ILE A 415 5.82 -23.81 20.37
CA ILE A 415 4.85 -22.71 20.23
C ILE A 415 3.93 -22.63 21.44
N LEU A 416 3.37 -23.77 21.88
CA LEU A 416 2.47 -23.81 23.02
C LEU A 416 3.17 -23.43 24.32
N GLU A 417 4.40 -23.90 24.55
CA GLU A 417 5.20 -23.54 25.73
C GLU A 417 5.49 -22.04 25.78
N GLY A 418 5.84 -21.42 24.64
CA GLY A 418 6.06 -19.97 24.56
C GLY A 418 4.79 -19.17 24.82
N LEU A 419 3.66 -19.63 24.27
CA LEU A 419 2.36 -19.00 24.48
C LEU A 419 1.91 -19.12 25.94
N GLU A 420 2.02 -20.31 26.53
CA GLU A 420 1.64 -20.57 27.92
C GLU A 420 2.47 -19.75 28.90
N PHE A 421 3.78 -19.65 28.65
CA PHE A 421 4.68 -18.79 29.43
C PHE A 421 4.19 -17.34 29.43
N PHE A 422 3.88 -16.78 28.25
CA PHE A 422 3.39 -15.42 28.13
C PHE A 422 2.03 -15.22 28.83
N LEU A 423 1.08 -16.12 28.59
CA LEU A 423 -0.26 -16.01 29.19
C LEU A 423 -0.25 -16.18 30.70
N THR A 424 0.65 -17.00 31.24
CA THR A 424 0.85 -17.15 32.70
C THR A 424 1.30 -15.83 33.33
N ILE A 425 2.24 -15.12 32.70
CA ILE A 425 2.64 -13.76 33.12
C ILE A 425 1.43 -12.82 33.11
N VAL A 426 0.62 -12.87 32.05
CA VAL A 426 -0.58 -12.02 31.92
C VAL A 426 -1.59 -12.28 33.05
N LEU A 427 -1.85 -13.54 33.37
CA LEU A 427 -2.78 -13.92 34.43
C LEU A 427 -2.28 -13.49 35.81
N ASN A 428 -0.99 -13.68 36.09
CA ASN A 428 -0.38 -13.35 37.37
C ASN A 428 -0.23 -11.82 37.60
N HIS A 429 -0.13 -11.04 36.52
CA HIS A 429 0.12 -9.59 36.59
C HIS A 429 -0.95 -8.73 35.89
N LYS A 430 -2.18 -9.26 35.79
CA LYS A 430 -3.27 -8.67 35.00
C LYS A 430 -3.55 -7.20 35.30
N SER A 431 -3.61 -6.81 36.58
CA SER A 431 -3.89 -5.43 37.00
C SER A 431 -2.81 -4.46 36.53
N ASP A 432 -1.54 -4.84 36.68
CA ASP A 432 -0.40 -3.99 36.34
C ASP A 432 -0.25 -3.85 34.83
N LEU A 433 -0.41 -4.96 34.09
CA LEU A 433 -0.38 -4.95 32.63
C LEU A 433 -1.52 -4.14 32.04
N LYS A 434 -2.73 -4.23 32.60
CA LYS A 434 -3.87 -3.40 32.18
C LYS A 434 -3.55 -1.91 32.31
N LYS A 435 -3.08 -1.47 33.49
CA LYS A 435 -2.69 -0.08 33.72
C LYS A 435 -1.58 0.37 32.78
N MET A 436 -0.62 -0.52 32.49
CA MET A 436 0.46 -0.22 31.56
C MET A 436 -0.04 -0.04 30.13
N ILE A 437 -0.92 -0.94 29.64
CA ILE A 437 -1.51 -0.84 28.31
C ILE A 437 -2.34 0.45 28.19
N GLU A 438 -3.19 0.74 29.18
CA GLU A 438 -3.99 1.98 29.21
C GLU A 438 -3.11 3.24 29.14
N ARG A 439 -1.96 3.26 29.82
CA ARG A 439 -1.03 4.38 29.78
C ARG A 439 -0.25 4.45 28.48
N SER A 440 0.24 3.32 27.99
CA SER A 440 1.12 3.26 26.82
C SER A 440 0.37 3.56 25.52
N PHE A 441 -0.89 3.13 25.41
CA PHE A 441 -1.65 3.19 24.16
C PHE A 441 -2.77 4.24 24.14
N ASN A 442 -2.77 5.20 25.07
CA ASN A 442 -3.74 6.29 25.08
C ASN A 442 -3.50 7.30 23.94
N ASP A 443 -4.56 7.94 23.45
CA ASP A 443 -4.54 9.03 22.45
C ASP A 443 -3.84 8.69 21.13
N LEU A 444 -3.96 7.44 20.68
CA LEU A 444 -3.39 6.95 19.42
C LEU A 444 -4.42 6.76 18.32
N TYR A 445 -3.97 6.89 17.07
CA TYR A 445 -4.69 6.37 15.92
C TYR A 445 -4.33 4.89 15.73
N CYS A 446 -5.34 4.05 15.50
CA CYS A 446 -5.17 2.66 15.09
C CYS A 446 -5.87 2.43 13.75
N ARG A 447 -5.31 1.56 12.90
CA ARG A 447 -5.97 1.16 11.66
C ARG A 447 -7.15 0.25 11.99
N VAL A 448 -8.30 0.57 11.41
CA VAL A 448 -9.48 -0.31 11.40
C VAL A 448 -9.71 -0.77 9.98
N ILE A 449 -9.84 -2.09 9.79
CA ILE A 449 -10.06 -2.71 8.49
C ILE A 449 -11.52 -3.21 8.45
N PRO A 450 -12.44 -2.43 7.84
CA PRO A 450 -13.86 -2.79 7.84
C PRO A 450 -14.21 -3.87 6.80
N ALA A 451 -13.37 -4.04 5.77
CA ALA A 451 -13.52 -5.01 4.69
C ALA A 451 -12.15 -5.39 4.12
N ASN A 452 -12.06 -6.57 3.51
CA ASN A 452 -10.82 -7.05 2.88
C ASN A 452 -10.40 -6.15 1.71
N THR A 453 -9.09 -5.97 1.54
CA THR A 453 -8.50 -5.10 0.51
C THR A 453 -8.95 -5.45 -0.91
N GLN A 454 -9.16 -6.73 -1.20
CA GLN A 454 -9.66 -7.20 -2.50
C GLN A 454 -10.98 -6.54 -2.93
N VAL A 455 -11.91 -6.30 -2.00
CA VAL A 455 -13.20 -5.65 -2.31
C VAL A 455 -12.98 -4.22 -2.80
N TYR A 456 -12.03 -3.50 -2.19
CA TYR A 456 -11.69 -2.15 -2.62
C TYR A 456 -10.96 -2.14 -3.97
N ASN A 457 -10.10 -3.12 -4.21
CA ASN A 457 -9.38 -3.25 -5.48
C ASN A 457 -10.35 -3.50 -6.65
N GLU A 458 -11.35 -4.36 -6.47
CA GLU A 458 -12.39 -4.60 -7.48
C GLU A 458 -13.17 -3.31 -7.81
N ILE A 459 -13.64 -2.59 -6.78
CA ILE A 459 -14.35 -1.32 -6.97
C ILE A 459 -13.46 -0.28 -7.67
N LEU A 460 -12.17 -0.21 -7.31
CA LEU A 460 -11.23 0.72 -7.92
C LEU A 460 -11.05 0.41 -9.41
N ILE A 461 -10.85 -0.87 -9.76
CA ILE A 461 -10.68 -1.30 -11.15
C ILE A 461 -11.93 -0.98 -11.97
N ASP A 462 -13.12 -1.26 -11.44
CA ASP A 462 -14.38 -0.97 -12.11
C ASP A 462 -14.61 0.52 -12.29
N SER A 463 -14.19 1.35 -11.32
CA SER A 463 -14.28 2.82 -11.41
C SER A 463 -13.41 3.45 -12.50
N LEU A 464 -12.41 2.71 -13.01
CA LEU A 464 -11.55 3.14 -14.11
C LEU A 464 -12.11 2.74 -15.49
N HIS A 465 -13.34 2.24 -15.56
CA HIS A 465 -14.00 1.99 -16.83
C HIS A 465 -14.28 3.32 -17.57
N PRO A 466 -14.03 3.41 -18.89
CA PRO A 466 -14.18 4.66 -19.66
C PRO A 466 -15.60 5.20 -19.87
N LYS A 467 -16.63 4.61 -19.25
CA LYS A 467 -18.04 5.00 -19.44
C LYS A 467 -18.60 5.70 -18.22
#